data_AF-A0A5B8LDJ9-F1
#
_entry.id   AF-A0A5B8LDJ9-F1
#
_cell.length_a   1.000
_cell.length_b   1.000
_cell.length_c   1.000
_cell.angle_alpha   90.00
_cell.angle_beta   90.00
_cell.angle_gamma   90.00
#
_symmetry.space_group_name_H-M   'P 1'
#
loop_
_entity.id
_entity.type
_entity.pdbx_description
1 polymer ?
#
loop_
_entity_poly.entity_id
_entity_poly.type
_entity_poly.pdbx_seq_one_letter_code
_entity_poly.pdbx_strand_id
1 'polypeptide(L)'
;TLRLIVFDIDEDTGAKSVKDIKEQNVYMGDMPLMTDNGTFIVNGTERVIVSQMHRSPGVFFDHDRGKSHSSGKLLFAARVIPYRGSCLDIEFDAKDIVHARIDRRRKIPVTSLLMALGMDGEEILDTFYTKSLYQRDGEGWRVPFQP
;
A
#
# COMPACT_ATOMS: atom_id res chain seq x y z
N THR A 1 3.92 19.28 -25.35
CA THR A 1 5.04 20.09 -25.87
C THR A 1 6.29 19.71 -25.10
N LEU A 2 7.38 19.41 -25.79
CA LEU A 2 8.67 19.18 -25.13
C LEU A 2 9.46 20.50 -25.18
N ARG A 3 10.17 20.79 -24.10
CA ARG A 3 10.91 22.03 -23.91
C ARG A 3 12.40 21.72 -23.79
N LEU A 4 13.18 22.22 -24.73
CA LEU A 4 14.64 22.20 -24.66
C LEU A 4 15.10 23.47 -23.93
N ILE A 5 15.78 23.31 -22.80
CA ILE A 5 16.37 24.42 -22.04
C ILE A 5 17.88 24.39 -22.28
N VAL A 6 18.40 25.43 -22.93
CA VAL A 6 19.84 25.63 -23.12
C VAL A 6 20.35 26.42 -21.94
N PHE A 7 21.34 25.87 -21.23
CA PHE A 7 22.01 26.56 -20.13
C PHE A 7 23.34 27.13 -20.60
N ASP A 8 23.65 28.37 -20.21
CA ASP A 8 24.99 28.92 -20.23
C ASP A 8 25.67 28.61 -18.89
N ILE A 9 26.94 28.20 -18.95
CA ILE A 9 27.74 27.92 -17.76
C ILE A 9 28.89 28.91 -17.75
N ASP A 10 28.93 29.73 -16.72
CA ASP A 10 30.05 30.65 -16.47
C ASP A 10 31.27 29.84 -16.00
N GLU A 11 32.39 29.91 -16.74
CA GLU A 11 33.59 29.09 -16.53
C GLU A 11 34.32 29.41 -15.21
N ASP A 12 34.16 30.63 -14.69
CA ASP A 12 34.86 31.10 -13.49
C ASP A 12 34.04 30.85 -12.21
N THR A 13 32.71 30.94 -12.28
CA THR A 13 31.81 30.80 -11.12
C THR A 13 31.04 29.49 -11.08
N GLY A 14 31.04 28.71 -12.17
CA GLY A 14 30.26 27.48 -12.32
C GLY A 14 28.74 27.70 -12.29
N ALA A 15 28.30 28.96 -12.32
CA ALA A 15 26.89 29.32 -12.25
C ALA A 15 26.18 28.95 -13.56
N LYS A 16 25.06 28.22 -13.45
CA LYS A 16 24.21 27.86 -14.59
C LYS A 16 23.11 28.91 -14.74
N SER A 17 23.09 29.61 -15.87
CA SER A 17 22.01 30.52 -16.24
C SER A 17 21.26 29.99 -17.46
N VAL A 18 19.96 30.24 -17.55
CA VAL A 18 19.15 29.78 -18.69
C VAL A 18 19.39 30.73 -19.85
N LYS A 19 19.97 30.21 -20.94
CA LYS A 19 20.30 30.97 -22.16
C LYS A 19 19.12 31.07 -23.11
N ASP A 20 18.46 29.94 -23.36
CA ASP A 20 17.35 29.87 -24.30
C ASP A 20 16.38 28.74 -23.94
N ILE A 21 15.12 28.92 -24.30
CA ILE A 21 14.04 27.98 -24.09
C ILE A 21 13.34 27.81 -25.42
N LYS A 22 13.44 26.61 -26.01
CA LYS A 22 12.72 26.25 -27.23
C LYS A 22 11.63 25.23 -26.91
N GLU A 23 10.39 25.60 -27.19
CA GLU A 23 9.24 24.71 -27.09
C GLU A 23 8.88 24.19 -28.48
N GLN A 24 8.77 22.87 -28.61
CA GLN A 24 8.38 22.23 -29.85
C GLN A 24 7.23 21.23 -29.61
N ASN A 25 6.32 21.20 -30.57
CA ASN A 25 5.31 20.16 -30.66
C ASN A 25 5.99 18.86 -31.11
N VAL A 26 5.93 17.85 -30.25
CA VAL A 26 6.47 16.52 -30.54
C VAL A 26 5.31 15.58 -30.77
N TYR A 27 5.38 14.84 -31.86
CA TYR A 27 4.44 13.79 -32.20
C TYR A 27 4.64 12.58 -31.29
N MET A 28 3.56 12.12 -30.63
CA MET A 28 3.58 10.99 -29.68
C MET A 28 2.87 9.73 -30.22
N GLY A 29 2.51 9.73 -31.51
CA GLY A 29 1.66 8.71 -32.11
C GLY A 29 0.20 9.14 -32.22
N ASP A 30 -0.56 8.37 -33.00
CA ASP A 30 -2.01 8.57 -33.18
C ASP A 30 -2.79 7.82 -32.10
N MET A 31 -3.81 8.48 -31.53
CA MET A 31 -4.77 7.82 -30.64
C MET A 31 -6.02 7.43 -31.44
N PRO A 32 -6.48 6.17 -31.35
CA PRO A 32 -7.73 5.76 -31.98
C PRO A 32 -8.90 6.54 -31.38
N LEU A 33 -9.71 7.13 -32.24
CA LEU A 33 -10.90 7.88 -31.84
C LEU A 33 -12.12 6.97 -31.76
N MET A 34 -13.01 7.29 -30.84
CA MET A 34 -14.29 6.60 -30.69
C MET A 34 -15.26 7.09 -31.78
N THR A 35 -15.99 6.17 -32.40
CA THR A 35 -17.08 6.49 -33.32
C THR A 35 -18.33 6.94 -32.55
N ASP A 36 -19.31 7.52 -33.25
CA ASP A 36 -20.61 7.90 -32.64
C ASP A 36 -21.37 6.71 -32.03
N ASN A 37 -21.03 5.49 -32.45
CA ASN A 37 -21.61 4.25 -31.94
C ASN A 37 -20.86 3.67 -30.73
N GLY A 38 -19.82 4.34 -30.22
CA GLY A 38 -19.04 3.87 -29.08
C GLY A 38 -18.02 2.77 -29.40
N THR A 39 -17.66 2.61 -30.67
CA THR A 39 -16.71 1.60 -31.16
C THR A 39 -15.39 2.23 -31.59
N PHE A 40 -14.36 1.40 -31.82
CA PHE A 40 -13.05 1.82 -32.30
C PHE A 40 -12.64 0.99 -33.53
N ILE A 41 -12.01 1.61 -34.53
CA ILE A 41 -11.43 0.89 -35.67
C ILE A 41 -9.97 0.53 -35.35
N VAL A 42 -9.68 -0.75 -35.22
CA VAL A 42 -8.32 -1.28 -34.98
C VAL A 42 -7.95 -2.20 -36.14
N ASN A 43 -6.95 -1.81 -36.93
CA ASN A 43 -6.50 -2.54 -38.12
C ASN A 43 -7.65 -2.84 -39.11
N GLY A 44 -8.53 -1.86 -39.36
CA GLY A 44 -9.66 -2.00 -40.28
C GLY A 44 -10.86 -2.81 -39.76
N THR A 45 -10.79 -3.31 -38.52
CA THR A 45 -11.91 -4.03 -37.88
C THR A 45 -12.49 -3.22 -36.73
N GLU A 46 -13.81 -3.20 -36.62
CA GLU A 46 -14.52 -2.54 -35.52
C GLU A 46 -14.39 -3.35 -34.22
N ARG A 47 -14.05 -2.68 -33.13
CA ARG A 47 -13.87 -3.26 -31.79
C ARG A 47 -14.60 -2.45 -30.74
N VAL A 48 -15.08 -3.14 -29.72
CA VAL A 48 -15.72 -2.54 -28.54
C VAL A 48 -14.84 -2.79 -27.32
N ILE A 49 -14.62 -1.75 -26.52
CA ILE A 49 -13.94 -1.88 -25.23
C ILE A 49 -15.01 -2.19 -24.17
N VAL A 50 -14.83 -3.30 -23.45
CA VAL A 50 -15.73 -3.68 -22.36
C VAL A 50 -15.24 -3.08 -21.05
N SER A 51 -16.16 -2.46 -20.30
CA SER A 51 -15.86 -1.93 -18.97
C SER A 51 -15.44 -3.06 -18.02
N GLN A 52 -14.25 -2.93 -17.44
CA GLN A 52 -13.76 -3.89 -16.46
C GLN A 52 -14.31 -3.56 -15.06
N MET A 53 -14.95 -4.54 -14.42
CA MET A 53 -15.27 -4.46 -13.00
C MET A 53 -14.06 -4.91 -12.18
N HIS A 54 -13.48 -4.01 -11.40
CA HIS A 54 -12.39 -4.29 -10.48
C HIS A 54 -12.76 -3.80 -9.07
N ARG A 55 -12.10 -4.35 -8.05
CA ARG A 55 -12.26 -3.86 -6.68
C ARG A 55 -11.67 -2.47 -6.57
N SER A 56 -12.38 -1.56 -5.91
CA SER A 56 -11.87 -0.23 -5.62
C SER A 56 -10.62 -0.31 -4.73
N PRO A 57 -9.67 0.62 -4.87
CA PRO A 57 -8.60 0.79 -3.89
C PRO A 57 -9.19 1.04 -2.49
N GLY A 58 -8.53 0.52 -1.46
CA GLY A 58 -8.97 0.69 -0.08
C GLY A 58 -8.61 -0.48 0.82
N VAL A 59 -9.18 -0.47 2.03
CA VAL A 59 -9.01 -1.52 3.03
C VAL A 59 -10.28 -2.36 3.11
N PHE A 60 -10.13 -3.67 3.02
CA PHE A 60 -11.22 -4.64 3.07
C PHE A 60 -11.03 -5.54 4.28
N PHE A 61 -12.08 -5.70 5.09
CA PHE A 61 -12.11 -6.65 6.19
C PHE A 61 -13.03 -7.81 5.80
N ASP A 62 -12.55 -9.03 5.94
CA ASP A 62 -13.29 -10.25 5.60
C ASP A 62 -12.99 -11.35 6.62
N HIS A 63 -13.77 -12.42 6.58
CA HIS A 63 -13.52 -13.62 7.36
C HIS A 63 -13.80 -14.88 6.56
N ASP A 64 -13.10 -15.96 6.87
CA ASP A 64 -13.15 -17.22 6.11
C ASP A 64 -14.44 -18.04 6.32
N ARG A 65 -15.39 -17.52 7.11
CA ARG A 65 -16.64 -18.19 7.53
C ARG A 65 -16.39 -19.57 8.17
N GLY A 66 -15.24 -19.76 8.83
CA GLY A 66 -14.89 -20.99 9.53
C GLY A 66 -14.54 -22.16 8.61
N LYS A 67 -14.29 -21.88 7.32
CA LYS A 67 -13.99 -22.93 6.32
C LYS A 67 -12.54 -23.40 6.37
N SER A 68 -11.61 -22.59 6.86
CA SER A 68 -10.17 -22.89 6.71
C SER A 68 -9.62 -23.77 7.82
N HIS A 69 -10.26 -23.79 9.00
CA HIS A 69 -9.79 -24.56 10.14
C HIS A 69 -10.91 -25.48 10.67
N SER A 70 -10.55 -26.73 11.00
CA SER A 70 -11.50 -27.77 11.42
C SER A 70 -12.26 -27.45 12.71
N SER A 71 -11.74 -26.52 13.53
CA SER A 71 -12.43 -26.05 14.73
C SER A 71 -13.64 -25.15 14.44
N GLY A 72 -13.84 -24.73 13.18
CA GLY A 72 -14.90 -23.79 12.80
C GLY A 72 -14.67 -22.35 13.27
N LYS A 73 -13.47 -22.04 13.79
CA LYS A 73 -13.09 -20.69 14.23
C LYS A 73 -13.04 -19.75 13.04
N LEU A 74 -13.65 -18.58 13.18
CA LEU A 74 -13.60 -17.54 12.16
C LEU A 74 -12.20 -16.92 12.13
N LEU A 75 -11.55 -16.98 10.97
CA LEU A 75 -10.27 -16.31 10.73
C LEU A 75 -10.54 -14.99 10.01
N PHE A 76 -10.23 -13.89 10.69
CA PHE A 76 -10.35 -12.55 10.14
C PHE A 76 -9.12 -12.18 9.33
N ALA A 77 -9.33 -11.39 8.28
CA ALA A 77 -8.28 -10.82 7.47
C ALA A 77 -8.60 -9.38 7.07
N ALA A 78 -7.58 -8.54 7.03
CA ALA A 78 -7.61 -7.21 6.47
C ALA A 78 -6.72 -7.18 5.22
N ARG A 79 -7.25 -6.68 4.10
CA ARG A 79 -6.53 -6.54 2.83
C ARG A 79 -6.50 -5.09 2.40
N VAL A 80 -5.30 -4.57 2.17
CA VAL A 80 -5.05 -3.24 1.63
C VAL A 80 -4.76 -3.38 0.13
N ILE A 81 -5.64 -2.80 -0.69
CA ILE A 81 -5.53 -2.76 -2.14
C ILE A 81 -5.16 -1.34 -2.56
N PRO A 82 -3.92 -1.08 -3.00
CA PRO A 82 -3.54 0.23 -3.51
C PRO A 82 -4.04 0.44 -4.94
N TYR A 83 -4.11 1.69 -5.39
CA TYR A 83 -4.38 2.00 -6.80
C TYR A 83 -3.23 1.55 -7.72
N ARG A 84 -1.99 1.66 -7.25
CA ARG A 84 -0.77 1.13 -7.87
C ARG A 84 0.17 0.65 -6.77
N GLY A 85 0.81 -0.50 -7.00
CA GLY A 85 1.80 -1.07 -6.07
C GLY A 85 1.38 -2.40 -5.49
N SER A 86 2.09 -2.82 -4.45
CA SER A 86 1.94 -4.13 -3.82
C SER A 86 0.71 -4.21 -2.91
N CYS A 87 0.01 -5.34 -2.92
CA CYS A 87 -1.09 -5.59 -1.98
C CYS A 87 -0.52 -6.03 -0.63
N LEU A 88 -1.10 -5.54 0.46
CA LEU A 88 -0.77 -5.97 1.82
C LEU A 88 -1.95 -6.72 2.43
N ASP A 89 -1.73 -7.97 2.80
CA ASP A 89 -2.70 -8.82 3.51
C ASP A 89 -2.23 -8.99 4.97
N ILE A 90 -3.13 -8.73 5.91
CA ILE A 90 -2.95 -9.01 7.34
C ILE A 90 -4.01 -10.06 7.71
N GLU A 91 -3.60 -11.19 8.29
CA GLU A 91 -4.49 -12.32 8.55
C GLU A 91 -4.20 -12.97 9.91
N PHE A 92 -5.25 -13.48 10.54
CA PHE A 92 -5.14 -14.29 11.75
C PHE A 92 -4.92 -15.76 11.40
N ASP A 93 -4.05 -16.42 12.16
CA ASP A 93 -3.94 -17.88 12.19
C ASP A 93 -4.91 -18.51 13.21
N ALA A 94 -5.11 -19.82 13.12
CA ALA A 94 -5.93 -20.58 14.08
C ALA A 94 -5.48 -20.40 15.54
N LYS A 95 -4.18 -20.14 15.74
CA LYS A 95 -3.54 -19.89 17.04
C LYS A 95 -3.59 -18.43 17.51
N ASP A 96 -4.39 -17.57 16.89
CA ASP A 96 -4.48 -16.12 17.19
C ASP A 96 -3.18 -15.34 16.95
N ILE A 97 -2.29 -15.88 16.11
CA ILE A 97 -1.09 -15.18 15.68
C ILE A 97 -1.42 -14.34 14.45
N VAL A 98 -1.04 -13.07 14.49
CA VAL A 98 -1.24 -12.14 13.37
C VAL A 98 -0.06 -12.22 12.41
N HIS A 99 -0.36 -12.47 11.13
CA HIS A 99 0.62 -12.53 10.06
C HIS A 99 0.37 -11.42 9.02
N ALA A 100 1.46 -10.89 8.47
CA ALA A 100 1.44 -10.04 7.29
C ALA A 100 1.90 -10.84 6.06
N ARG A 101 1.41 -10.45 4.89
CA ARG A 101 1.77 -11.05 3.60
C ARG A 101 1.72 -9.97 2.51
N ILE A 102 2.84 -9.77 1.84
CA ILE A 102 2.97 -8.81 0.74
C ILE A 102 2.86 -9.56 -0.59
N ASP A 103 2.03 -9.07 -1.51
CA ASP A 103 1.82 -9.65 -2.85
C ASP A 103 1.48 -11.14 -2.84
N ARG A 104 0.72 -11.58 -1.83
CA ARG A 104 0.35 -12.99 -1.62
C ARG A 104 1.55 -13.96 -1.53
N ARG A 105 2.74 -13.47 -1.18
CA ARG A 105 3.96 -14.28 -0.99
C ARG A 105 3.93 -15.02 0.36
N ARG A 106 5.11 -15.30 0.93
CA ARG A 106 5.25 -16.00 2.22
C ARG A 106 4.65 -15.17 3.37
N LYS A 107 4.00 -15.85 4.32
CA LYS A 107 3.57 -15.23 5.58
C LYS A 107 4.79 -14.83 6.42
N ILE A 108 4.75 -13.64 6.98
CA ILE A 108 5.70 -13.15 7.98
C ILE A 108 4.92 -12.74 9.24
N PRO A 109 5.52 -12.77 10.44
CA PRO A 109 4.90 -12.17 11.61
C PRO A 109 4.64 -10.68 11.39
N VAL A 110 3.48 -10.16 11.82
CA VAL A 110 3.20 -8.70 11.72
C VAL A 110 4.24 -7.88 12.47
N THR A 111 4.76 -8.40 13.59
CA THR A 111 5.81 -7.75 14.36
C THR A 111 7.08 -7.50 13.53
N SER A 112 7.43 -8.39 12.60
CA SER A 112 8.55 -8.17 11.67
C SER A 112 8.30 -7.00 10.73
N LEU A 113 7.06 -6.79 10.29
CA LEU A 113 6.69 -5.64 9.49
C LEU A 113 6.77 -4.34 10.30
N LEU A 114 6.27 -4.35 11.54
CA LEU A 114 6.32 -3.18 12.44
C LEU A 114 7.76 -2.78 12.80
N MET A 115 8.61 -3.77 13.09
CA MET A 115 10.04 -3.52 13.31
C MET A 115 10.73 -2.96 12.07
N ALA A 116 10.36 -3.42 10.87
CA ALA A 116 10.88 -2.85 9.63
C ALA A 116 10.41 -1.41 9.36
N LEU A 117 9.29 -0.99 9.96
CA LEU A 117 8.80 0.40 9.95
C LEU A 117 9.47 1.28 11.01
N GLY A 118 10.36 0.71 11.83
CA GLY A 118 11.16 1.43 12.82
C GLY A 118 10.64 1.36 14.25
N MET A 119 9.60 0.57 14.52
CA MET A 119 9.11 0.38 15.90
C MET A 119 9.98 -0.63 16.65
N ASP A 120 10.28 -0.35 17.91
CA ASP A 120 10.91 -1.34 18.78
C ASP A 120 9.88 -2.28 19.45
N GLY A 121 10.37 -3.32 20.15
CA GLY A 121 9.48 -4.27 20.81
C GLY A 121 8.64 -3.65 21.94
N GLU A 122 9.16 -2.62 22.62
CA GLU A 122 8.47 -1.96 23.73
C GLU A 122 7.39 -1.00 23.22
N GLU A 123 7.69 -0.25 22.15
CA GLU A 123 6.76 0.61 21.43
C GLU A 123 5.61 -0.19 20.81
N ILE A 124 5.89 -1.36 20.23
CA ILE A 124 4.83 -2.25 19.72
C ILE A 124 3.90 -2.65 20.88
N LEU A 125 4.45 -3.06 22.02
CA LEU A 125 3.64 -3.44 23.18
C LEU A 125 2.85 -2.25 23.73
N ASP A 126 3.47 -1.07 23.83
CA ASP A 126 2.83 0.16 24.32
C ASP A 126 1.69 0.63 23.40
N THR A 127 1.84 0.45 22.08
CA THR A 127 0.84 0.86 21.09
C THR A 127 -0.42 0.00 21.15
N PHE A 128 -0.28 -1.32 21.38
CA PHE A 128 -1.40 -2.26 21.27
C PHE A 128 -1.93 -2.79 22.60
N TYR A 129 -1.21 -2.62 23.72
CA TYR A 129 -1.59 -3.15 25.03
C TYR A 129 -1.63 -2.08 26.11
N THR A 130 -2.59 -2.20 27.02
CA THR A 130 -2.63 -1.41 28.25
C THR A 130 -1.62 -1.95 29.26
N LYS A 131 -0.79 -1.08 29.83
CA LYS A 131 0.17 -1.43 30.88
C LYS A 131 -0.49 -1.42 32.26
N SER A 132 -0.28 -2.47 33.05
CA SER A 132 -0.62 -2.48 34.48
C SER A 132 0.64 -2.20 35.30
N LEU A 133 0.63 -1.11 36.06
CA LEU A 133 1.76 -0.70 36.89
C LEU A 133 1.73 -1.44 38.23
N TYR A 134 2.80 -2.18 38.52
CA TYR A 134 3.00 -2.84 39.80
C TYR A 134 3.96 -1.98 40.64
N GLN A 135 3.54 -1.60 41.83
CA GLN A 135 4.38 -0.89 42.80
C GLN A 135 4.71 -1.82 43.96
N ARG A 136 6.00 -1.92 44.31
CA ARG A 136 6.44 -2.69 45.47
C ARG A 136 6.09 -1.92 46.74
N ASP A 137 5.46 -2.60 47.70
CA ASP A 137 5.09 -2.04 49.00
C ASP A 137 5.52 -3.01 50.10
N GLY A 138 6.64 -2.70 50.76
CA GLY A 138 7.26 -3.59 51.74
C GLY A 138 7.64 -4.95 51.15
N GLU A 139 7.07 -6.01 51.72
CA GLU A 139 7.24 -7.39 51.24
C GLU A 139 6.27 -7.78 50.11
N GLY A 140 5.29 -6.93 49.78
CA GLY A 140 4.26 -7.20 48.78
C GLY A 140 4.32 -6.32 47.53
N TRP A 141 3.35 -6.53 46.65
CA TRP A 141 3.12 -5.75 45.44
C TRP A 141 1.70 -5.20 45.43
N ARG A 142 1.54 -3.94 45.03
CA ARG A 142 0.25 -3.25 44.86
C ARG A 142 0.02 -2.95 43.38
N VAL A 143 -1.23 -3.06 42.94
CA VAL A 143 -1.69 -2.74 41.59
C VAL A 143 -2.91 -1.82 41.69
N PRO A 144 -3.04 -0.80 40.82
CA PRO A 144 -4.26 -0.01 40.73
C PRO A 144 -5.45 -0.91 40.39
N PHE A 145 -6.52 -0.80 41.17
CA PHE A 145 -7.77 -1.51 40.87
C PHE A 145 -8.42 -0.92 39.60
N GLN A 146 -8.60 -1.75 38.58
CA GLN A 146 -9.39 -1.43 37.39
C GLN A 146 -10.74 -2.16 37.49
N PRO A 147 -11.86 -1.43 37.66
CA PRO A 147 -13.20 -2.01 37.78
C PRO A 147 -13.71 -2.64 36.48
#